data_AF-A0A1S1V9S1-F1
#
_entry.id   AF-A0A1S1V9S1-F1
#
_cell.length_a   1.000
_cell.length_b   1.000
_cell.length_c   1.000
_cell.angle_alpha   90.00
_cell.angle_beta   90.00
_cell.angle_gamma   90.00
#
_symmetry.space_group_name_H-M   'P 1'
#
loop_
_entity.id
_entity.type
_entity.pdbx_description
1 polymer ?
#
loop_
_entity_poly.entity_id
_entity_poly.type
_entity_poly.pdbx_seq_one_letter_code
_entity_poly.pdbx_strand_id
1 'polypeptide(L)'
;MKSELFFSIKSTRKYALVLLVFSLLAFQFGCERNEGRDKISVVINEERLVSDVDPVVVNERTMLPMRAVLEGIGAKVEWDNETQTAIAVKGETEARLREGSEYATVNGEEIWLDAPVVSISGRMFVPVRFVAETFGMEVSWDNESRIVTIEDKNYEMVKSGRVNVGNDSFYIGQSEDELVSRMGSPDRKDRSEKGFLWYIYSSDYSRYVQIGVEEGKVVAIYTNSNDLEYDGRVRFGMMSPNVEAEFPDGRSFFDGKYDIYVEDQVLTLFVDVHESNTVTSLLLMDKDVYSRNDSKYSLDIKKANEKQLLDLSNGVRSRYGLNYFVWSEEMSEVAVGHSEDMSERNYFSHENPDGESPFDRIENSGILYMSAAENIAAGYPNAIYAHEAWMNSGSHREAILSEIERFGAGIAQNNEGYIYFTENFYTPR
;
A
#
# COMPACT_ATOMS: atom_id res chain seq x y z
N MET A 1 -37.39 -65.76 -1.08
CA MET A 1 -38.77 -66.07 -1.55
C MET A 1 -39.54 -66.65 -0.37
N LYS A 2 -40.59 -65.95 0.09
CA LYS A 2 -41.50 -66.27 1.23
C LYS A 2 -40.87 -66.27 2.63
N SER A 3 -41.45 -65.72 3.69
CA SER A 3 -42.63 -64.85 3.88
C SER A 3 -42.65 -64.46 5.35
N GLU A 4 -43.00 -63.20 5.63
CA GLU A 4 -43.28 -62.63 6.94
C GLU A 4 -44.42 -63.35 7.67
N LEU A 5 -44.55 -63.14 9.00
CA LEU A 5 -45.82 -62.67 9.56
C LEU A 5 -45.71 -62.19 11.02
N PHE A 6 -46.12 -60.93 11.17
CA PHE A 6 -46.49 -60.12 12.33
C PHE A 6 -47.05 -60.84 13.55
N PHE A 7 -46.75 -60.28 14.74
CA PHE A 7 -47.69 -60.27 15.87
C PHE A 7 -47.68 -58.95 16.64
N SER A 8 -48.85 -58.68 17.22
CA SER A 8 -49.41 -57.41 17.64
C SER A 8 -49.57 -57.33 19.16
N ILE A 9 -50.01 -56.14 19.60
CA ILE A 9 -50.79 -55.83 20.83
C ILE A 9 -50.02 -55.30 22.05
N LYS A 10 -50.33 -54.02 22.33
CA LYS A 10 -50.15 -53.27 23.58
C LYS A 10 -50.98 -53.87 24.73
N SER A 11 -50.41 -53.93 25.92
CA SER A 11 -51.12 -53.78 27.19
C SER A 11 -50.11 -53.55 28.30
N THR A 12 -50.32 -52.54 29.15
CA THR A 12 -49.81 -52.58 30.52
C THR A 12 -50.61 -51.63 31.42
N ARG A 13 -51.17 -52.20 32.49
CA ARG A 13 -51.53 -51.51 33.72
C ARG A 13 -50.79 -52.22 34.86
N LYS A 14 -50.02 -51.41 35.61
CA LYS A 14 -50.01 -51.31 37.09
C LYS A 14 -49.19 -52.30 37.95
N TYR A 15 -48.24 -51.65 38.66
CA TYR A 15 -47.68 -51.83 40.01
C TYR A 15 -46.55 -52.84 40.26
N ALA A 16 -45.37 -52.29 40.58
CA ALA A 16 -44.55 -52.76 41.69
C ALA A 16 -43.75 -51.59 42.29
N LEU A 17 -43.73 -51.54 43.62
CA LEU A 17 -43.27 -50.48 44.51
C LEU A 17 -41.93 -50.90 45.11
N VAL A 18 -40.83 -50.17 44.89
CA VAL A 18 -39.56 -50.37 45.63
C VAL A 18 -38.77 -49.06 45.78
N LEU A 19 -38.67 -48.65 47.04
CA LEU A 19 -37.58 -47.97 47.77
C LEU A 19 -37.09 -46.55 47.41
N LEU A 20 -37.05 -45.80 48.51
CA LEU A 20 -36.69 -44.42 48.74
C LEU A 20 -35.18 -44.35 49.02
N VAL A 21 -34.41 -43.68 48.16
CA VAL A 21 -33.13 -43.04 48.52
C VAL A 21 -33.09 -41.68 47.83
N PHE A 22 -33.43 -40.65 48.62
CA PHE A 22 -33.25 -39.24 48.27
C PHE A 22 -31.75 -38.94 48.34
N SER A 23 -31.01 -39.16 47.26
CA SER A 23 -29.66 -38.60 47.09
C SER A 23 -29.75 -37.40 46.17
N LEU A 24 -29.65 -36.22 46.79
CA LEU A 24 -29.03 -35.01 46.27
C LEU A 24 -28.54 -35.10 44.80
N LEU A 25 -29.43 -34.83 43.85
CA LEU A 25 -29.03 -34.13 42.63
C LEU A 25 -29.51 -32.70 42.80
N ALA A 26 -28.69 -31.93 43.50
CA ALA A 26 -28.65 -30.50 43.27
C ALA A 26 -28.34 -30.34 41.77
N PHE A 27 -29.38 -30.07 40.98
CA PHE A 27 -29.22 -29.33 39.76
C PHE A 27 -28.63 -27.98 40.19
N GLN A 28 -27.30 -27.92 40.24
CA GLN A 28 -26.60 -26.67 40.07
C GLN A 28 -26.90 -26.24 38.64
N PHE A 29 -28.06 -25.62 38.44
CA PHE A 29 -28.09 -24.51 37.51
C PHE A 29 -27.16 -23.47 38.12
N GLY A 30 -25.88 -23.59 37.76
CA GLY A 30 -25.00 -22.44 37.78
C GLY A 30 -25.74 -21.35 37.03
N CYS A 31 -26.02 -20.26 37.72
CA CYS A 31 -26.24 -18.99 37.06
C CYS A 31 -24.88 -18.64 36.43
N GLU A 32 -24.60 -19.18 35.23
CA GLU A 32 -23.60 -18.59 34.37
C GLU A 32 -24.15 -17.22 33.99
N ARG A 33 -23.61 -16.20 34.66
CA ARG A 33 -23.80 -14.82 34.28
C ARG A 33 -23.18 -14.67 32.89
N ASN A 34 -24.01 -14.41 31.89
CA ASN A 34 -23.59 -14.07 30.53
C ASN A 34 -22.81 -12.74 30.55
N GLU A 35 -21.52 -12.75 30.90
CA GLU A 35 -20.67 -11.55 30.93
C GLU A 35 -20.22 -11.08 29.52
N GLY A 36 -20.64 -11.76 28.45
CA GLY A 36 -20.22 -11.46 27.08
C GLY A 36 -21.21 -10.70 26.19
N ARG A 37 -22.46 -10.47 26.63
CA ARG A 37 -23.51 -9.86 25.77
C ARG A 37 -23.68 -8.34 25.89
N ASP A 38 -23.09 -7.70 26.90
CA ASP A 38 -23.28 -6.27 27.15
C ASP A 38 -22.11 -5.39 26.67
N LYS A 39 -21.03 -6.00 26.15
CA LYS A 39 -19.83 -5.27 25.75
C LYS A 39 -20.03 -4.58 24.40
N ILE A 40 -19.87 -3.26 24.40
CA ILE A 40 -19.88 -2.44 23.18
C ILE A 40 -18.53 -2.59 22.49
N SER A 41 -18.55 -2.87 21.18
CA SER A 41 -17.35 -2.82 20.34
C SER A 41 -17.39 -1.59 19.44
N VAL A 42 -16.23 -1.05 19.12
CA VAL A 42 -16.09 0.10 18.20
C VAL A 42 -15.25 -0.33 17.03
N VAL A 43 -15.70 0.00 15.83
CA VAL A 43 -14.98 -0.17 14.56
C VAL A 43 -14.80 1.22 13.96
N ILE A 44 -13.57 1.55 13.58
CA ILE A 44 -13.20 2.81 12.92
C ILE A 44 -12.61 2.41 11.58
N ASN A 45 -13.20 2.85 10.46
CA ASN A 45 -12.68 2.55 9.13
C ASN A 45 -12.37 1.03 8.95
N GLU A 46 -13.35 0.17 9.27
CA GLU A 46 -13.24 -1.32 9.26
C GLU A 46 -12.25 -1.95 10.27
N GLU A 47 -11.42 -1.17 10.95
CA GLU A 47 -10.52 -1.66 11.99
C GLU A 47 -11.19 -1.62 13.37
N ARG A 48 -11.03 -2.70 14.14
CA ARG A 48 -11.54 -2.75 15.51
C ARG A 48 -10.68 -1.85 16.41
N LEU A 49 -11.33 -0.88 17.06
CA LEU A 49 -10.65 -0.04 18.05
C LEU A 49 -10.19 -0.89 19.24
N VAL A 50 -8.89 -0.85 19.51
CA VAL A 50 -8.28 -1.42 20.72
C VAL A 50 -8.15 -0.32 21.75
N SER A 51 -8.71 -0.54 22.94
CA SER A 51 -8.67 0.41 24.05
C SER A 51 -8.43 -0.34 25.36
N ASP A 52 -7.76 0.32 26.30
CA ASP A 52 -7.53 -0.19 27.66
C ASP A 52 -8.79 -0.14 28.55
N VAL A 53 -9.80 0.63 28.11
CA VAL A 53 -11.12 0.70 28.74
C VAL A 53 -12.23 0.54 27.70
N ASP A 54 -13.32 -0.12 28.12
CA ASP A 54 -14.46 -0.40 27.26
C ASP A 54 -15.37 0.83 27.10
N PRO A 55 -16.00 1.02 25.92
CA PRO A 55 -17.08 2.01 25.76
C PRO A 55 -18.25 1.74 26.70
N VAL A 56 -18.95 2.80 27.10
CA VAL A 56 -20.04 2.71 28.07
C VAL A 56 -21.28 3.47 27.60
N VAL A 57 -22.45 3.12 28.14
CA VAL A 57 -23.67 3.91 27.95
C VAL A 57 -23.91 4.76 29.19
N VAL A 58 -23.98 6.08 29.01
CA VAL A 58 -24.36 7.04 30.06
C VAL A 58 -25.56 7.82 29.57
N ASN A 59 -26.68 7.80 30.32
CA ASN A 59 -27.91 8.51 29.97
C ASN A 59 -28.38 8.28 28.51
N GLU A 60 -28.44 7.01 28.08
CA GLU A 60 -28.83 6.61 26.72
C GLU A 60 -27.89 7.15 25.61
N ARG A 61 -26.67 7.54 25.94
CA ARG A 61 -25.63 7.95 25.00
C ARG A 61 -24.44 7.03 25.10
N THR A 62 -23.96 6.58 23.94
CA THR A 62 -22.73 5.80 23.86
C THR A 62 -21.54 6.73 23.99
N MET A 63 -20.77 6.51 25.06
CA MET A 63 -19.61 7.28 25.44
C MET A 63 -18.37 6.45 25.12
N LEU A 64 -17.44 7.06 24.38
CA LEU A 64 -16.22 6.38 23.94
C LEU A 64 -15.00 6.90 24.67
N PRO A 65 -13.98 6.05 24.92
CA PRO A 65 -12.70 6.50 25.45
C PRO A 65 -12.06 7.50 24.50
N MET A 66 -12.04 8.77 24.92
CA MET A 66 -11.79 9.90 24.04
C MET A 66 -10.45 9.78 23.32
N ARG A 67 -9.37 9.50 24.06
CA ARG A 67 -8.02 9.36 23.50
C ARG A 67 -7.94 8.25 22.46
N ALA A 68 -8.47 7.07 22.79
CA ALA A 68 -8.39 5.90 21.90
C ALA A 68 -9.11 6.16 20.56
N VAL A 69 -10.29 6.78 20.61
CA VAL A 69 -11.01 7.13 19.37
C VAL A 69 -10.28 8.22 18.60
N LEU A 70 -9.86 9.30 19.25
CA LEU A 70 -9.19 10.42 18.59
C LEU A 70 -7.87 10.00 17.94
N GLU A 71 -7.04 9.22 18.64
CA GLU A 71 -5.81 8.65 18.08
C GLU A 71 -6.14 7.61 16.99
N GLY A 72 -7.18 6.80 17.17
CA GLY A 72 -7.65 5.83 16.18
C GLY A 72 -8.15 6.45 14.88
N ILE A 73 -8.64 7.70 14.91
CA ILE A 73 -8.98 8.47 13.70
C ILE A 73 -7.80 9.31 13.18
N GLY A 74 -6.60 9.13 13.74
CA GLY A 74 -5.37 9.80 13.32
C GLY A 74 -5.14 11.20 13.89
N ALA A 75 -5.86 11.61 14.95
CA ALA A 75 -5.63 12.88 15.62
C ALA A 75 -4.50 12.77 16.66
N LYS A 76 -3.68 13.82 16.77
CA LYS A 76 -2.73 13.97 17.87
C LYS A 76 -3.45 14.52 19.10
N VAL A 77 -3.29 13.86 20.26
CA VAL A 77 -4.00 14.23 21.50
C VAL A 77 -3.04 14.66 22.62
N GLU A 78 -3.19 15.91 23.06
CA GLU A 78 -2.46 16.51 24.18
C GLU A 78 -3.40 16.79 25.37
N TRP A 79 -2.84 16.87 26.58
CA TRP A 79 -3.59 17.10 27.81
C TRP A 79 -3.05 18.31 28.56
N ASP A 80 -3.94 19.25 28.89
CA ASP A 80 -3.69 20.41 29.72
C ASP A 80 -4.17 20.15 31.15
N ASN A 81 -3.22 20.02 32.08
CA ASN A 81 -3.51 19.80 33.49
C ASN A 81 -4.04 21.04 34.22
N GLU A 82 -3.72 22.26 33.77
CA GLU A 82 -4.18 23.48 34.45
C GLU A 82 -5.67 23.70 34.22
N THR A 83 -6.10 23.45 32.98
CA THR A 83 -7.49 23.67 32.57
C THR A 83 -8.34 22.39 32.59
N GLN A 84 -7.73 21.22 32.81
CA GLN A 84 -8.34 19.89 32.70
C GLN A 84 -8.99 19.69 31.32
N THR A 85 -8.21 19.98 30.28
CA THR A 85 -8.68 20.02 28.88
C THR A 85 -7.86 19.11 27.99
N ALA A 86 -8.54 18.28 27.21
CA ALA A 86 -7.93 17.53 26.12
C ALA A 86 -7.92 18.37 24.86
N ILE A 87 -6.80 18.38 24.14
CA ILE A 87 -6.61 19.10 22.88
C ILE A 87 -6.32 18.06 21.82
N ALA A 88 -7.16 17.99 20.79
CA ALA A 88 -7.04 17.05 19.68
C ALA A 88 -6.84 17.80 18.38
N VAL A 89 -5.80 17.45 17.62
CA VAL A 89 -5.46 18.10 16.35
C VAL A 89 -5.39 17.06 15.24
N LYS A 90 -6.13 17.30 14.16
CA LYS A 90 -6.07 16.51 12.92
C LYS A 90 -6.20 17.45 11.72
N GLY A 91 -5.16 17.52 10.88
CA GLY A 91 -5.09 18.51 9.80
C GLY A 91 -5.20 19.93 10.35
N GLU A 92 -6.12 20.72 9.82
CA GLU A 92 -6.40 22.10 10.27
C GLU A 92 -7.41 22.18 11.42
N THR A 93 -7.99 21.05 11.84
CA THR A 93 -9.04 21.03 12.87
C THR A 93 -8.43 20.81 14.25
N GLU A 94 -8.67 21.75 15.16
CA GLU A 94 -8.38 21.67 16.58
C GLU A 94 -9.69 21.55 17.39
N ALA A 95 -9.81 20.51 18.20
CA ALA A 95 -10.91 20.33 19.14
C ALA A 95 -10.40 20.36 20.59
N ARG A 96 -11.07 21.11 21.47
CA ARG A 96 -10.78 21.16 22.90
C ARG A 96 -11.96 20.69 23.71
N LEU A 97 -11.70 19.75 24.62
CA LEU A 97 -12.70 19.13 25.48
C LEU A 97 -12.32 19.25 26.94
N ARG A 98 -13.10 20.00 27.70
CA ARG A 98 -12.89 20.17 29.14
C ARG A 98 -13.69 19.15 29.93
N GLU A 99 -13.08 18.55 30.94
CA GLU A 99 -13.75 17.59 31.81
C GLU A 99 -14.98 18.21 32.49
N GLY A 100 -16.11 17.50 32.47
CA GLY A 100 -17.38 17.93 33.07
C GLY A 100 -18.15 18.97 32.25
N SER A 101 -17.63 19.41 31.10
CA SER A 101 -18.29 20.40 30.25
C SER A 101 -19.40 19.77 29.39
N GLU A 102 -20.49 20.51 29.20
CA GLU A 102 -21.55 20.24 28.20
C GLU A 102 -21.20 20.79 26.81
N TYR A 103 -20.04 21.46 26.71
CA TYR A 103 -19.54 22.08 25.48
C TYR A 103 -18.12 21.67 25.19
N ALA A 104 -17.78 21.62 23.90
CA ALA A 104 -16.42 21.57 23.39
C ALA A 104 -16.17 22.80 22.51
N THR A 105 -14.90 23.13 22.26
CA THR A 105 -14.56 24.15 21.24
C THR A 105 -13.89 23.51 20.04
N VAL A 106 -14.35 23.80 18.83
CA VAL A 106 -13.74 23.35 17.57
C VAL A 106 -13.30 24.57 16.79
N ASN A 107 -12.01 24.70 16.50
CA ASN A 107 -11.41 25.86 15.82
C ASN A 107 -11.78 27.21 16.48
N GLY A 108 -11.95 27.20 17.79
CA GLY A 108 -12.34 28.37 18.60
C GLY A 108 -13.85 28.62 18.70
N GLU A 109 -14.70 27.87 17.99
CA GLU A 109 -16.17 27.96 18.09
C GLU A 109 -16.72 26.96 19.11
N GLU A 110 -17.67 27.39 19.95
CA GLU A 110 -18.30 26.51 20.94
C GLU A 110 -19.39 25.62 20.31
N ILE A 111 -19.31 24.31 20.58
CA ILE A 111 -20.25 23.29 20.13
C ILE A 111 -20.91 22.64 21.36
N TRP A 112 -22.24 22.53 21.33
CA TRP A 112 -23.01 21.82 22.35
C TRP A 112 -22.89 20.30 22.19
N LEU A 113 -22.64 19.59 23.29
CA LEU A 113 -22.56 18.14 23.32
C LEU A 113 -23.90 17.52 23.73
N ASP A 114 -24.30 16.44 23.08
CA ASP A 114 -25.53 15.72 23.43
C ASP A 114 -25.41 14.87 24.71
N ALA A 115 -24.21 14.79 25.29
CA ALA A 115 -23.94 14.42 26.68
C ALA A 115 -22.64 15.12 27.16
N PRO A 116 -22.50 15.44 28.45
CA PRO A 116 -21.27 16.06 28.97
C PRO A 116 -20.07 15.13 28.84
N VAL A 117 -18.87 15.71 28.76
CA VAL A 117 -17.61 14.96 28.89
C VAL A 117 -17.51 14.42 30.31
N VAL A 118 -17.40 13.10 30.45
CA VAL A 118 -17.35 12.44 31.76
C VAL A 118 -16.01 11.76 31.98
N SER A 119 -15.54 11.77 33.23
CA SER A 119 -14.37 11.00 33.65
C SER A 119 -14.83 9.75 34.40
N ILE A 120 -14.41 8.59 33.92
CA ILE A 120 -14.72 7.29 34.53
C ILE A 120 -13.38 6.61 34.76
N SER A 121 -13.07 6.33 36.03
CA SER A 121 -11.81 5.68 36.43
C SER A 121 -10.55 6.39 35.91
N GLY A 122 -10.57 7.73 35.80
CA GLY A 122 -9.44 8.51 35.31
C GLY A 122 -9.24 8.45 33.78
N ARG A 123 -10.26 8.05 33.03
CA ARG A 123 -10.32 8.14 31.56
C ARG A 123 -11.48 9.04 31.19
N MET A 124 -11.24 9.98 30.28
CA MET A 124 -12.32 10.80 29.73
C MET A 124 -13.08 10.06 28.66
N PHE A 125 -14.38 10.24 28.70
CA PHE A 125 -15.30 9.74 27.71
C PHE A 125 -16.07 10.88 27.09
N VAL A 126 -16.25 10.79 25.78
CA VAL A 126 -16.93 11.78 24.94
C VAL A 126 -18.05 11.11 24.16
N PRO A 127 -19.15 11.83 23.85
CA PRO A 127 -20.17 11.27 22.97
C PRO A 127 -19.59 10.94 21.59
N VAL A 128 -19.88 9.75 21.07
CA VAL A 128 -19.41 9.31 19.75
C VAL A 128 -19.77 10.30 18.63
N ARG A 129 -20.96 10.91 18.72
CA ARG A 129 -21.48 11.82 17.71
C ARG A 129 -20.60 13.07 17.57
N PHE A 130 -20.16 13.65 18.67
CA PHE A 130 -19.27 14.81 18.65
C PHE A 130 -17.97 14.50 17.91
N VAL A 131 -17.34 13.35 18.21
CA VAL A 131 -16.08 12.96 17.58
C VAL A 131 -16.28 12.80 16.08
N ALA A 132 -17.36 12.14 15.67
CA ALA A 132 -17.62 11.94 14.26
C ALA A 132 -17.93 13.24 13.53
N GLU A 133 -18.83 14.07 14.04
CA GLU A 133 -19.22 15.33 13.39
C GLU A 133 -18.04 16.32 13.29
N THR A 134 -17.22 16.42 14.34
CA THR A 134 -16.06 17.32 14.38
C THR A 134 -15.02 16.98 13.32
N PHE A 135 -14.84 15.70 13.03
CA PHE A 135 -13.82 15.21 12.09
C PHE A 135 -14.42 14.70 10.76
N GLY A 136 -15.68 15.04 10.47
CA GLY A 136 -16.32 14.75 9.18
C GLY A 136 -16.72 13.28 8.94
N MET A 137 -16.84 12.49 10.00
CA MET A 137 -17.18 11.07 9.96
C MET A 137 -18.69 10.83 10.18
N GLU A 138 -19.17 9.68 9.70
CA GLU A 138 -20.48 9.11 9.99
C GLU A 138 -20.40 8.07 11.11
N VAL A 139 -21.53 7.91 11.82
CA VAL A 139 -21.66 6.94 12.90
C VAL A 139 -22.91 6.12 12.68
N SER A 140 -22.76 4.81 12.73
CA SER A 140 -23.87 3.87 12.79
C SER A 140 -23.80 3.00 14.05
N TRP A 141 -24.96 2.55 14.50
CA TRP A 141 -25.12 1.69 15.67
C TRP A 141 -25.88 0.44 15.28
N ASP A 142 -25.24 -0.71 15.46
CA ASP A 142 -25.89 -2.01 15.36
C ASP A 142 -26.35 -2.47 16.75
N ASN A 143 -27.65 -2.56 16.93
CA ASN A 143 -28.25 -2.95 18.20
C ASN A 143 -28.14 -4.45 18.50
N GLU A 144 -28.09 -5.31 17.49
CA GLU A 144 -27.99 -6.76 17.65
C GLU A 144 -26.56 -7.18 18.01
N SER A 145 -25.57 -6.61 17.31
CA SER A 145 -24.16 -6.90 17.56
C SER A 145 -23.49 -5.96 18.57
N ARG A 146 -24.17 -4.89 19.00
CA ARG A 146 -23.67 -3.85 19.93
C ARG A 146 -22.39 -3.19 19.41
N ILE A 147 -22.32 -2.96 18.10
CA ILE A 147 -21.18 -2.35 17.42
C ILE A 147 -21.50 -0.88 17.11
N VAL A 148 -20.58 0.00 17.50
CA VAL A 148 -20.51 1.38 16.97
C VAL A 148 -19.54 1.35 15.79
N THR A 149 -20.01 1.76 14.62
CA THR A 149 -19.14 1.93 13.45
C THR A 149 -18.95 3.42 13.20
N ILE A 150 -17.70 3.86 13.07
CA ILE A 150 -17.31 5.23 12.74
C ILE A 150 -16.57 5.18 11.40
N GLU A 151 -17.10 5.84 10.39
CA GLU A 151 -16.58 5.81 9.02
C GLU A 151 -16.37 7.24 8.53
N ASP A 152 -15.22 7.53 7.92
CA ASP A 152 -15.09 8.79 7.18
C ASP A 152 -16.12 8.80 6.03
N LYS A 153 -16.83 9.91 5.79
CA LYS A 153 -17.73 10.01 4.61
C LYS A 153 -17.02 9.77 3.30
N ASN A 154 -15.72 10.05 3.28
CA ASN A 154 -14.85 9.75 2.15
C ASN A 154 -14.25 8.35 2.23
N TYR A 155 -14.42 7.58 3.31
CA TYR A 155 -13.85 6.23 3.45
C TYR A 155 -14.32 5.28 2.34
N GLU A 156 -15.61 5.34 1.97
CA GLU A 156 -16.15 4.58 0.82
C GLU A 156 -15.63 5.13 -0.53
N MET A 157 -15.38 6.44 -0.66
CA MET A 157 -14.70 7.02 -1.83
C MET A 157 -13.19 6.73 -1.87
N VAL A 158 -12.60 6.35 -0.73
CA VAL A 158 -11.19 5.97 -0.57
C VAL A 158 -11.02 4.45 -0.74
N LYS A 159 -12.10 3.68 -1.00
CA LYS A 159 -12.01 2.24 -1.31
C LYS A 159 -11.61 1.93 -2.76
N SER A 160 -11.68 2.89 -3.68
CA SER A 160 -11.15 2.72 -5.03
C SER A 160 -9.79 3.40 -5.15
N GLY A 161 -8.81 2.70 -5.73
CA GLY A 161 -7.50 3.24 -6.03
C GLY A 161 -6.46 3.11 -4.92
N ARG A 162 -6.65 2.25 -3.91
CA ARG A 162 -5.66 2.01 -2.86
C ARG A 162 -4.61 1.03 -3.34
N VAL A 163 -3.35 1.42 -3.18
CA VAL A 163 -2.19 0.55 -3.34
C VAL A 163 -1.63 0.25 -1.97
N ASN A 164 -1.58 -1.01 -1.59
CA ASN A 164 -1.03 -1.46 -0.33
C ASN A 164 0.34 -2.12 -0.57
N VAL A 165 1.31 -1.79 0.30
CA VAL A 165 2.66 -2.38 0.36
C VAL A 165 2.93 -2.68 1.83
N GLY A 166 2.85 -3.95 2.20
CA GLY A 166 2.89 -4.39 3.59
C GLY A 166 1.73 -3.80 4.40
N ASN A 167 2.05 -2.98 5.40
CA ASN A 167 1.06 -2.30 6.24
C ASN A 167 0.76 -0.86 5.79
N ASP A 168 1.45 -0.37 4.76
CA ASP A 168 1.29 0.99 4.27
C ASP A 168 0.31 1.04 3.10
N SER A 169 -0.53 2.07 3.05
CA SER A 169 -1.62 2.22 2.08
C SER A 169 -1.62 3.58 1.41
N PHE A 170 -1.46 3.62 0.09
CA PHE A 170 -1.33 4.84 -0.71
C PHE A 170 -2.53 4.99 -1.65
N TYR A 171 -2.90 6.22 -1.99
CA TYR A 171 -4.00 6.49 -2.91
C TYR A 171 -3.75 7.81 -3.65
N ILE A 172 -4.30 7.93 -4.86
CA ILE A 172 -4.24 9.18 -5.64
C ILE A 172 -5.02 10.28 -4.93
N GLY A 173 -4.45 11.48 -4.85
CA GLY A 173 -5.00 12.63 -4.13
C GLY A 173 -4.61 12.73 -2.66
N GLN A 174 -3.93 11.71 -2.10
CA GLN A 174 -3.37 11.75 -0.76
C GLN A 174 -2.49 12.99 -0.58
N SER A 175 -2.62 13.69 0.55
CA SER A 175 -1.78 14.88 0.81
C SER A 175 -0.33 14.48 1.08
N GLU A 176 0.62 15.34 0.65
CA GLU A 176 2.04 15.16 0.93
C GLU A 176 2.31 15.10 2.45
N ASP A 177 1.63 15.93 3.23
CA ASP A 177 1.79 15.96 4.70
C ASP A 177 1.36 14.63 5.34
N GLU A 178 0.26 14.03 4.89
CA GLU A 178 -0.17 12.71 5.35
C GLU A 178 0.84 11.63 4.96
N LEU A 179 1.30 11.65 3.69
CA LEU A 179 2.30 10.72 3.18
C LEU A 179 3.59 10.78 4.02
N VAL A 180 4.15 11.97 4.23
CA VAL A 180 5.41 12.17 4.95
C VAL A 180 5.24 11.90 6.45
N SER A 181 4.07 12.21 7.04
CA SER A 181 3.80 11.89 8.44
C SER A 181 3.81 10.38 8.71
N ARG A 182 3.35 9.59 7.73
CA ARG A 182 3.32 8.13 7.84
C ARG A 182 4.66 7.48 7.45
N MET A 183 5.20 7.84 6.28
CA MET A 183 6.37 7.19 5.70
C MET A 183 7.71 7.77 6.18
N GLY A 184 7.69 8.97 6.76
CA GLY A 184 8.89 9.78 6.95
C GLY A 184 9.32 10.49 5.67
N SER A 185 10.53 11.05 5.68
CA SER A 185 11.11 11.68 4.49
C SER A 185 11.55 10.62 3.47
N PRO A 186 11.35 10.84 2.17
CA PRO A 186 11.85 9.92 1.14
C PRO A 186 13.38 9.91 1.10
N ASP A 187 13.96 8.78 0.70
CA ASP A 187 15.40 8.61 0.51
C ASP A 187 15.94 9.52 -0.61
N ARG A 188 15.11 9.72 -1.65
CA ARG A 188 15.44 10.59 -2.78
C ARG A 188 14.18 11.23 -3.37
N LYS A 189 14.33 12.42 -3.95
CA LYS A 189 13.29 13.06 -4.78
C LYS A 189 13.80 13.20 -6.21
N ASP A 190 13.10 12.59 -7.15
CA ASP A 190 13.50 12.45 -8.54
C ASP A 190 12.51 13.15 -9.47
N ARG A 191 12.98 13.91 -10.47
CA ARG A 191 12.07 14.54 -11.43
C ARG A 191 11.53 13.52 -12.42
N SER A 192 10.22 13.53 -12.66
CA SER A 192 9.57 12.72 -13.70
C SER A 192 9.46 13.47 -15.03
N GLU A 193 9.39 12.69 -16.11
CA GLU A 193 9.06 13.13 -17.47
C GLU A 193 7.65 13.76 -17.57
N LYS A 194 6.78 13.48 -16.60
CA LYS A 194 5.41 14.02 -16.51
C LYS A 194 5.31 15.31 -15.70
N GLY A 195 6.42 15.80 -15.15
CA GLY A 195 6.51 17.11 -14.48
C GLY A 195 6.40 17.09 -12.95
N PHE A 196 5.98 15.98 -12.37
CA PHE A 196 5.90 15.77 -10.92
C PHE A 196 7.25 15.28 -10.34
N LEU A 197 7.32 15.13 -9.02
CA LEU A 197 8.49 14.55 -8.34
C LEU A 197 8.17 13.14 -7.81
N TRP A 198 8.97 12.15 -8.16
CA TRP A 198 8.99 10.85 -7.52
C TRP A 198 9.66 10.93 -6.16
N TYR A 199 8.97 10.52 -5.11
CA TYR A 199 9.48 10.34 -3.76
C TYR A 199 9.87 8.87 -3.66
N ILE A 200 11.17 8.60 -3.64
CA ILE A 200 11.74 7.25 -3.66
C ILE A 200 11.92 6.76 -2.23
N TYR A 201 11.36 5.60 -1.91
CA TYR A 201 11.55 4.89 -0.64
C TYR A 201 12.27 3.56 -0.93
N SER A 202 13.61 3.59 -0.88
CA SER A 202 14.51 2.48 -1.19
C SER A 202 15.34 1.99 0.00
N SER A 203 15.09 2.51 1.20
CA SER A 203 15.69 2.00 2.45
C SER A 203 15.43 0.51 2.71
N ASP A 204 14.33 -0.05 2.20
CA ASP A 204 13.97 -1.47 2.30
C ASP A 204 13.37 -1.94 0.97
N TYR A 205 14.20 -2.57 0.13
CA TYR A 205 13.77 -3.02 -1.20
C TYR A 205 12.69 -4.10 -1.19
N SER A 206 12.52 -4.83 -0.07
CA SER A 206 11.40 -5.78 0.06
C SER A 206 10.04 -5.08 0.07
N ARG A 207 10.02 -3.79 0.39
CA ARG A 207 8.83 -2.92 0.39
C ARG A 207 9.04 -1.69 -0.49
N TYR A 208 9.81 -1.85 -1.59
CA TYR A 208 10.13 -0.75 -2.48
C TYR A 208 8.87 -0.08 -3.03
N VAL A 209 8.83 1.24 -2.93
CA VAL A 209 7.76 2.07 -3.49
C VAL A 209 8.33 3.43 -3.91
N GLN A 210 7.83 3.95 -5.04
CA GLN A 210 8.05 5.34 -5.41
C GLN A 210 6.70 6.05 -5.62
N ILE A 211 6.55 7.22 -5.01
CA ILE A 211 5.28 7.97 -4.97
C ILE A 211 5.45 9.29 -5.71
N GLY A 212 4.70 9.51 -6.77
CA GLY A 212 4.69 10.77 -7.51
C GLY A 212 3.88 11.82 -6.78
N VAL A 213 4.49 12.96 -6.48
CA VAL A 213 3.86 14.10 -5.79
C VAL A 213 3.91 15.34 -6.68
N GLU A 214 2.77 15.98 -6.83
CA GLU A 214 2.59 17.25 -7.55
C GLU A 214 1.66 18.16 -6.76
N GLU A 215 2.02 19.44 -6.59
CA GLU A 215 1.22 20.44 -5.87
C GLU A 215 0.75 19.96 -4.47
N GLY A 216 1.61 19.23 -3.75
CA GLY A 216 1.33 18.71 -2.41
C GLY A 216 0.37 17.52 -2.38
N LYS A 217 0.13 16.86 -3.51
CA LYS A 217 -0.75 15.68 -3.62
C LYS A 217 -0.08 14.53 -4.35
N VAL A 218 -0.42 13.30 -3.95
CA VAL A 218 -0.03 12.07 -4.64
C VAL A 218 -0.76 11.98 -5.98
N VAL A 219 -0.01 11.79 -7.06
CA VAL A 219 -0.53 11.68 -8.43
C VAL A 219 -0.05 10.42 -9.16
N ALA A 220 0.91 9.69 -8.59
CA ALA A 220 1.34 8.40 -9.11
C ALA A 220 1.90 7.52 -7.99
N ILE A 221 1.78 6.20 -8.14
CA ILE A 221 2.29 5.20 -7.18
C ILE A 221 2.84 4.04 -8.00
N TYR A 222 4.12 3.73 -7.85
CA TYR A 222 4.71 2.50 -8.40
C TYR A 222 5.26 1.64 -7.27
N THR A 223 5.01 0.34 -7.35
CA THR A 223 5.69 -0.65 -6.52
C THR A 223 5.90 -1.94 -7.29
N ASN A 224 7.00 -2.58 -6.95
CA ASN A 224 7.36 -3.90 -7.41
C ASN A 224 7.64 -4.81 -6.20
N SER A 225 7.05 -4.52 -5.03
CA SER A 225 7.14 -5.40 -3.87
C SER A 225 6.33 -6.68 -4.08
N ASN A 226 6.79 -7.78 -3.48
CA ASN A 226 6.04 -9.03 -3.47
C ASN A 226 4.83 -9.04 -2.52
N ASP A 227 4.63 -7.97 -1.74
CA ASP A 227 3.44 -7.74 -0.92
C ASP A 227 2.45 -6.73 -1.53
N LEU A 228 2.67 -6.32 -2.79
CA LEU A 228 1.78 -5.40 -3.49
C LEU A 228 0.34 -5.93 -3.56
N GLU A 229 -0.60 -5.01 -3.36
CA GLU A 229 -2.03 -5.27 -3.41
C GLU A 229 -2.76 -3.99 -3.89
N TYR A 230 -3.83 -4.14 -4.66
CA TYR A 230 -4.69 -3.05 -5.11
C TYR A 230 -6.17 -3.36 -4.89
N ASP A 231 -6.85 -2.57 -4.05
CA ASP A 231 -8.29 -2.59 -3.73
C ASP A 231 -8.92 -3.91 -3.26
N GLY A 232 -8.13 -4.86 -2.76
CA GLY A 232 -8.51 -6.25 -2.54
C GLY A 232 -8.66 -7.08 -3.83
N ARG A 233 -8.42 -6.47 -5.00
CA ARG A 233 -8.77 -6.97 -6.33
C ARG A 233 -7.57 -7.51 -7.09
N VAL A 234 -6.39 -6.96 -6.86
CA VAL A 234 -5.13 -7.38 -7.49
C VAL A 234 -4.09 -7.60 -6.41
N ARG A 235 -3.22 -8.60 -6.62
CA ARG A 235 -2.09 -8.88 -5.73
C ARG A 235 -0.90 -9.40 -6.51
N PHE A 236 0.27 -9.35 -5.89
CA PHE A 236 1.46 -10.02 -6.42
C PHE A 236 1.16 -11.48 -6.79
N GLY A 237 1.69 -11.93 -7.93
CA GLY A 237 1.50 -13.31 -8.41
C GLY A 237 0.11 -13.60 -8.98
N MET A 238 -0.80 -12.60 -9.07
CA MET A 238 -2.10 -12.81 -9.69
C MET A 238 -1.94 -13.14 -11.18
N MET A 239 -2.51 -14.26 -11.63
CA MET A 239 -2.42 -14.68 -13.02
C MET A 239 -3.29 -13.81 -13.94
N SER A 240 -2.83 -13.57 -15.16
CA SER A 240 -3.53 -12.84 -16.23
C SER A 240 -5.02 -13.17 -16.37
N PRO A 241 -5.48 -14.45 -16.40
CA PRO A 241 -6.90 -14.76 -16.50
C PRO A 241 -7.75 -14.21 -15.34
N ASN A 242 -7.16 -14.08 -14.14
CA ASN A 242 -7.85 -13.50 -12.98
C ASN A 242 -7.92 -11.98 -13.10
N VAL A 243 -6.87 -11.34 -13.60
CA VAL A 243 -6.89 -9.90 -13.93
C VAL A 243 -7.99 -9.61 -14.97
N GLU A 244 -8.08 -10.43 -16.01
CA GLU A 244 -9.10 -10.27 -17.06
C GLU A 244 -10.52 -10.50 -16.56
N ALA A 245 -10.70 -11.40 -15.60
CA ALA A 245 -11.99 -11.63 -14.94
C ALA A 245 -12.39 -10.47 -14.03
N GLU A 246 -11.41 -9.88 -13.34
CA GLU A 246 -11.61 -8.75 -12.41
C GLU A 246 -11.88 -7.43 -13.16
N PHE A 247 -11.30 -7.27 -14.35
CA PHE A 247 -11.43 -6.08 -15.18
C PHE A 247 -11.91 -6.43 -16.61
N PRO A 248 -13.18 -6.87 -16.78
CA PRO A 248 -13.70 -7.36 -18.05
C PRO A 248 -13.85 -6.27 -19.13
N ASP A 249 -13.92 -5.00 -18.73
CA ASP A 249 -14.06 -3.83 -19.60
C ASP A 249 -12.92 -2.82 -19.34
N GLY A 250 -12.65 -1.94 -20.30
CA GLY A 250 -11.72 -0.82 -20.08
C GLY A 250 -10.26 -1.20 -19.85
N ARG A 251 -9.82 -2.37 -20.35
CA ARG A 251 -8.42 -2.82 -20.31
C ARG A 251 -7.80 -2.94 -21.70
N SER A 252 -6.49 -2.75 -21.79
CA SER A 252 -5.66 -3.11 -22.94
C SER A 252 -4.51 -4.00 -22.48
N PHE A 253 -4.29 -5.13 -23.13
CA PHE A 253 -3.11 -5.97 -22.91
C PHE A 253 -2.18 -5.88 -24.11
N PHE A 254 -0.97 -5.38 -23.88
CA PHE A 254 0.07 -5.28 -24.89
C PHE A 254 1.43 -5.31 -24.21
N ASP A 255 2.40 -6.01 -24.81
CA ASP A 255 3.80 -6.04 -24.36
C ASP A 255 3.99 -6.37 -22.86
N GLY A 256 3.30 -7.43 -22.39
CA GLY A 256 3.45 -7.90 -21.02
C GLY A 256 2.86 -6.97 -19.94
N LYS A 257 1.93 -6.07 -20.29
CA LYS A 257 1.22 -5.25 -19.30
C LYS A 257 -0.25 -5.09 -19.62
N TYR A 258 -1.05 -4.88 -18.58
CA TYR A 258 -2.43 -4.39 -18.68
C TYR A 258 -2.47 -2.91 -18.35
N ASP A 259 -3.08 -2.08 -19.20
CA ASP A 259 -3.51 -0.73 -18.83
C ASP A 259 -5.02 -0.78 -18.57
N ILE A 260 -5.44 -0.45 -17.35
CA ILE A 260 -6.82 -0.54 -16.87
C ILE A 260 -7.28 0.87 -16.47
N TYR A 261 -8.37 1.33 -17.07
CA TYR A 261 -8.94 2.65 -16.80
C TYR A 261 -10.04 2.53 -15.75
N VAL A 262 -9.79 3.05 -14.55
CA VAL A 262 -10.73 3.03 -13.42
C VAL A 262 -11.05 4.47 -13.05
N GLU A 263 -12.24 4.93 -13.42
CA GLU A 263 -12.70 6.31 -13.17
C GLU A 263 -11.71 7.37 -13.71
N ASP A 264 -11.08 8.11 -12.80
CA ASP A 264 -10.09 9.17 -13.07
C ASP A 264 -8.64 8.70 -12.80
N GLN A 265 -8.41 7.39 -12.81
CA GLN A 265 -7.11 6.77 -12.61
C GLN A 265 -6.81 5.77 -13.73
N VAL A 266 -5.51 5.54 -13.95
CA VAL A 266 -4.99 4.50 -14.83
C VAL A 266 -4.10 3.58 -14.02
N LEU A 267 -4.52 2.31 -13.91
CA LEU A 267 -3.76 1.24 -13.30
C LEU A 267 -3.04 0.45 -14.40
N THR A 268 -1.72 0.55 -14.43
CA THR A 268 -0.87 -0.32 -15.25
C THR A 268 -0.39 -1.49 -14.38
N LEU A 269 -0.72 -2.72 -14.77
CA LEU A 269 -0.20 -3.95 -14.16
C LEU A 269 0.85 -4.56 -15.07
N PHE A 270 2.07 -4.72 -14.58
CA PHE A 270 3.14 -5.39 -15.30
C PHE A 270 3.10 -6.88 -15.00
N VAL A 271 3.24 -7.67 -16.05
CA VAL A 271 3.07 -9.11 -16.04
C VAL A 271 4.37 -9.78 -16.45
N ASP A 272 4.76 -10.77 -15.68
CA ASP A 272 5.90 -11.62 -15.96
C ASP A 272 5.52 -12.76 -16.91
N VAL A 273 5.97 -12.65 -18.16
CA VAL A 273 5.68 -13.64 -19.20
C VAL A 273 6.47 -14.94 -19.03
N HIS A 274 7.52 -14.93 -18.20
CA HIS A 274 8.33 -16.12 -17.88
C HIS A 274 7.79 -16.85 -16.64
N GLU A 275 7.03 -16.16 -15.78
CA GLU A 275 6.42 -16.72 -14.56
C GLU A 275 4.90 -16.84 -14.68
N SER A 276 4.42 -17.68 -15.60
CA SER A 276 2.99 -18.03 -15.75
C SER A 276 2.06 -16.84 -16.04
N ASN A 277 2.57 -15.75 -16.62
CA ASN A 277 1.83 -14.51 -16.87
C ASN A 277 1.20 -13.99 -15.57
N THR A 278 2.03 -13.74 -14.57
CA THR A 278 1.58 -13.25 -13.26
C THR A 278 1.95 -11.78 -13.03
N VAL A 279 1.12 -11.05 -12.30
CA VAL A 279 1.37 -9.66 -11.92
C VAL A 279 2.57 -9.57 -10.99
N THR A 280 3.55 -8.74 -11.33
CA THR A 280 4.79 -8.57 -10.55
C THR A 280 5.05 -7.14 -10.10
N SER A 281 4.41 -6.18 -10.75
CA SER A 281 4.52 -4.75 -10.42
C SER A 281 3.23 -4.02 -10.79
N LEU A 282 3.00 -2.87 -10.17
CA LEU A 282 1.90 -1.98 -10.54
C LEU A 282 2.37 -0.52 -10.60
N LEU A 283 1.76 0.24 -11.51
CA LEU A 283 1.83 1.69 -11.58
C LEU A 283 0.40 2.22 -11.61
N LEU A 284 -0.01 2.91 -10.55
CA LEU A 284 -1.25 3.68 -10.50
C LEU A 284 -0.92 5.14 -10.79
N MET A 285 -1.70 5.80 -11.65
CA MET A 285 -1.51 7.21 -11.97
C MET A 285 -2.84 7.92 -12.11
N ASP A 286 -2.89 9.18 -11.68
CA ASP A 286 -3.96 10.11 -12.04
C ASP A 286 -4.10 10.19 -13.57
N LYS A 287 -5.34 10.13 -14.09
CA LYS A 287 -5.60 10.04 -15.53
C LYS A 287 -5.18 11.28 -16.30
N ASP A 288 -5.29 12.46 -15.71
CA ASP A 288 -4.86 13.70 -16.36
C ASP A 288 -3.34 13.74 -16.43
N VAL A 289 -2.64 13.28 -15.38
CA VAL A 289 -1.18 13.10 -15.41
C VAL A 289 -0.78 12.06 -16.47
N TYR A 290 -1.42 10.90 -16.49
CA TYR A 290 -1.16 9.85 -17.47
C TYR A 290 -1.29 10.36 -18.91
N SER A 291 -2.32 11.16 -19.18
CA SER A 291 -2.65 11.66 -20.52
C SER A 291 -1.80 12.85 -20.99
N ARG A 292 -0.87 13.36 -20.18
CA ARG A 292 0.05 14.43 -20.58
C ARG A 292 0.93 14.01 -21.76
N ASN A 293 0.89 14.80 -22.83
CA ASN A 293 1.66 14.57 -24.06
C ASN A 293 2.99 15.34 -24.10
N ASP A 294 3.22 16.27 -23.18
CA ASP A 294 4.44 17.07 -23.08
C ASP A 294 5.53 16.37 -22.25
N SER A 295 5.94 15.17 -22.70
CA SER A 295 7.03 14.44 -22.04
C SER A 295 8.28 15.31 -21.96
N LYS A 296 8.76 15.54 -20.73
CA LYS A 296 9.91 16.38 -20.44
C LYS A 296 11.17 15.54 -20.50
N TYR A 297 12.22 16.15 -21.06
CA TYR A 297 13.54 15.56 -21.06
C TYR A 297 14.58 16.60 -20.65
N SER A 298 15.38 16.26 -19.64
CA SER A 298 16.39 17.15 -19.06
C SER A 298 17.42 16.33 -18.28
N LEU A 299 18.60 16.89 -18.02
CA LEU A 299 19.69 16.19 -17.34
C LEU A 299 19.29 15.60 -15.99
N ASP A 300 18.47 16.31 -15.21
CA ASP A 300 17.94 15.83 -13.92
C ASP A 300 16.98 14.65 -14.10
N ILE A 301 16.16 14.63 -15.16
CA ILE A 301 15.31 13.47 -15.50
C ILE A 301 16.18 12.27 -15.92
N LYS A 302 17.26 12.49 -16.70
CA LYS A 302 18.20 11.42 -17.05
C LYS A 302 18.82 10.80 -15.80
N LYS A 303 19.40 11.63 -14.92
CA LYS A 303 20.04 11.19 -13.67
C LYS A 303 19.06 10.52 -12.71
N ALA A 304 17.81 10.99 -12.66
CA ALA A 304 16.74 10.33 -11.91
C ALA A 304 16.48 8.91 -12.43
N ASN A 305 16.26 8.76 -13.74
CA ASN A 305 15.99 7.46 -14.35
C ASN A 305 17.19 6.49 -14.20
N GLU A 306 18.43 6.96 -14.34
CA GLU A 306 19.64 6.15 -14.10
C GLU A 306 19.67 5.55 -12.69
N LYS A 307 19.32 6.33 -11.66
CA LYS A 307 19.24 5.85 -10.27
C LYS A 307 18.02 4.97 -10.02
N GLN A 308 16.88 5.28 -10.64
CA GLN A 308 15.69 4.43 -10.54
C GLN A 308 15.94 3.04 -11.11
N LEU A 309 16.71 2.88 -12.19
CA LEU A 309 17.05 1.55 -12.71
C LEU A 309 17.79 0.67 -11.68
N LEU A 310 18.67 1.27 -10.86
CA LEU A 310 19.29 0.57 -9.73
C LEU A 310 18.24 0.15 -8.70
N ASP A 311 17.37 1.08 -8.29
CA ASP A 311 16.37 0.83 -7.26
C ASP A 311 15.36 -0.25 -7.69
N LEU A 312 14.89 -0.18 -8.95
CA LEU A 312 13.98 -1.14 -9.57
C LEU A 312 14.60 -2.54 -9.61
N SER A 313 15.86 -2.63 -10.06
CA SER A 313 16.63 -3.88 -10.09
C SER A 313 16.82 -4.47 -8.70
N ASN A 314 17.15 -3.66 -7.71
CA ASN A 314 17.28 -4.11 -6.32
C ASN A 314 15.94 -4.52 -5.69
N GLY A 315 14.85 -3.85 -6.06
CA GLY A 315 13.47 -4.26 -5.74
C GLY A 315 13.19 -5.69 -6.19
N VAL A 316 13.50 -6.02 -7.45
CA VAL A 316 13.38 -7.39 -7.97
C VAL A 316 14.33 -8.35 -7.26
N ARG A 317 15.62 -8.01 -7.13
CA ARG A 317 16.64 -8.86 -6.49
C ARG A 317 16.28 -9.24 -5.06
N SER A 318 15.62 -8.33 -4.33
CA SER A 318 15.13 -8.59 -2.97
C SER A 318 14.19 -9.80 -2.90
N ARG A 319 13.34 -9.99 -3.92
CA ARG A 319 12.37 -11.11 -3.99
C ARG A 319 13.06 -12.46 -4.14
N TYR A 320 14.24 -12.48 -4.76
CA TYR A 320 15.04 -13.69 -4.98
C TYR A 320 16.11 -13.89 -3.89
N GLY A 321 16.17 -13.00 -2.89
CA GLY A 321 17.18 -13.07 -1.81
C GLY A 321 18.61 -12.82 -2.30
N LEU A 322 18.76 -12.12 -3.42
CA LEU A 322 20.07 -11.76 -3.99
C LEU A 322 20.65 -10.51 -3.31
N ASN A 323 21.97 -10.42 -3.26
CA ASN A 323 22.65 -9.21 -2.77
C ASN A 323 22.27 -8.01 -3.63
N TYR A 324 22.05 -6.85 -3.02
CA TYR A 324 21.76 -5.64 -3.78
C TYR A 324 22.99 -5.18 -4.57
N PHE A 325 22.74 -4.75 -5.80
CA PHE A 325 23.74 -4.04 -6.57
C PHE A 325 24.14 -2.76 -5.85
N VAL A 326 25.42 -2.43 -5.92
CA VAL A 326 25.98 -1.17 -5.44
C VAL A 326 26.29 -0.27 -6.62
N TRP A 327 25.79 0.97 -6.58
CA TRP A 327 26.09 1.96 -7.61
C TRP A 327 27.60 2.15 -7.81
N SER A 328 28.02 2.20 -9.07
CA SER A 328 29.37 2.58 -9.49
C SER A 328 29.28 3.76 -10.45
N GLU A 329 29.85 4.89 -10.05
CA GLU A 329 29.89 6.09 -10.89
C GLU A 329 30.71 5.85 -12.16
N GLU A 330 31.86 5.17 -12.01
CA GLU A 330 32.75 4.80 -13.12
C GLU A 330 32.01 3.95 -14.16
N MET A 331 31.20 2.98 -13.71
CA MET A 331 30.41 2.14 -14.62
C MET A 331 29.24 2.91 -15.25
N SER A 332 28.65 3.86 -14.51
CA SER A 332 27.63 4.74 -15.06
C SER A 332 28.19 5.63 -16.17
N GLU A 333 29.42 6.14 -16.04
CA GLU A 333 30.07 6.91 -17.11
C GLU A 333 30.21 6.07 -18.40
N VAL A 334 30.58 4.79 -18.28
CA VAL A 334 30.64 3.87 -19.44
C VAL A 334 29.26 3.65 -20.05
N ALA A 335 28.23 3.42 -19.23
CA ALA A 335 26.86 3.22 -19.70
C ALA A 335 26.27 4.48 -20.35
N VAL A 336 26.56 5.66 -19.79
CA VAL A 336 26.16 6.95 -20.36
C VAL A 336 26.80 7.14 -21.72
N GLY A 337 28.12 6.88 -21.84
CA GLY A 337 28.84 6.97 -23.10
C GLY A 337 28.23 6.09 -24.19
N HIS A 338 27.82 4.86 -23.87
CA HIS A 338 27.19 3.97 -24.86
C HIS A 338 25.77 4.42 -25.25
N SER A 339 24.97 4.89 -24.29
CA SER A 339 23.66 5.48 -24.61
C SER A 339 23.78 6.72 -25.50
N GLU A 340 24.76 7.59 -25.22
CA GLU A 340 25.06 8.76 -26.04
C GLU A 340 25.54 8.36 -27.43
N ASP A 341 26.43 7.37 -27.56
CA ASP A 341 26.90 6.85 -28.85
C ASP A 341 25.74 6.28 -29.70
N MET A 342 24.87 5.44 -29.10
CA MET A 342 23.66 4.93 -29.75
C MET A 342 22.73 6.04 -30.24
N SER A 343 22.56 7.07 -29.41
CA SER A 343 21.74 8.24 -29.70
C SER A 343 22.32 9.11 -30.83
N GLU A 344 23.60 9.42 -30.79
CA GLU A 344 24.26 10.32 -31.75
C GLU A 344 24.44 9.67 -33.13
N ARG A 345 24.74 8.37 -33.15
CA ARG A 345 25.01 7.62 -34.38
C ARG A 345 23.82 6.81 -34.89
N ASN A 346 22.66 6.92 -34.24
CA ASN A 346 21.39 6.30 -34.62
C ASN A 346 21.51 4.79 -34.86
N TYR A 347 22.06 4.07 -33.89
CA TYR A 347 22.11 2.61 -33.90
C TYR A 347 21.60 2.04 -32.57
N PHE A 348 21.29 0.74 -32.55
CA PHE A 348 20.90 0.03 -31.34
C PHE A 348 21.56 -1.36 -31.34
N SER A 349 22.66 -1.48 -30.61
CA SER A 349 23.53 -2.67 -30.58
C SER A 349 24.43 -2.64 -29.35
N HIS A 350 24.79 -3.81 -28.84
CA HIS A 350 25.83 -3.96 -27.81
C HIS A 350 27.22 -3.57 -28.34
N GLU A 351 27.52 -3.93 -29.59
CA GLU A 351 28.75 -3.53 -30.29
C GLU A 351 28.53 -2.19 -30.98
N ASN A 352 29.42 -1.22 -30.74
CA ASN A 352 29.33 0.08 -31.39
C ASN A 352 29.85 0.01 -32.85
N PRO A 353 29.61 1.02 -33.69
CA PRO A 353 30.00 0.97 -35.10
C PRO A 353 31.52 0.99 -35.34
N ASP A 354 32.33 1.21 -34.30
CA ASP A 354 33.79 1.10 -34.35
C ASP A 354 34.28 -0.32 -34.00
N GLY A 355 33.35 -1.22 -33.65
CA GLY A 355 33.62 -2.63 -33.34
C GLY A 355 33.91 -2.90 -31.86
N GLU A 356 33.69 -1.93 -30.97
CA GLU A 356 33.91 -2.11 -29.53
C GLU A 356 32.68 -2.77 -28.90
N SER A 357 32.92 -3.91 -28.26
CA SER A 357 31.94 -4.60 -27.43
C SER A 357 31.74 -3.89 -26.08
N PRO A 358 30.73 -4.26 -25.27
CA PRO A 358 30.57 -3.73 -23.92
C PRO A 358 31.82 -3.95 -23.06
N PHE A 359 32.50 -5.07 -23.25
CA PHE A 359 33.72 -5.43 -22.53
C PHE A 359 34.91 -4.56 -22.92
N ASP A 360 35.05 -4.23 -24.22
CA ASP A 360 36.09 -3.31 -24.68
C ASP A 360 35.88 -1.91 -24.09
N ARG A 361 34.63 -1.42 -24.05
CA ARG A 361 34.29 -0.13 -23.42
C ARG A 361 34.61 -0.10 -21.93
N ILE A 362 34.31 -1.18 -21.21
CA ILE A 362 34.63 -1.30 -19.78
C ILE A 362 36.16 -1.35 -19.58
N GLU A 363 36.90 -2.15 -20.35
CA GLU A 363 38.36 -2.22 -20.25
C GLU A 363 39.05 -0.89 -20.59
N ASN A 364 38.57 -0.19 -21.62
CA ASN A 364 39.07 1.12 -22.03
C ASN A 364 38.86 2.21 -20.97
N SER A 365 37.85 2.07 -20.11
CA SER A 365 37.64 2.95 -18.95
C SER A 365 38.59 2.68 -17.78
N GLY A 366 39.35 1.58 -17.82
CA GLY A 366 40.27 1.16 -16.76
C GLY A 366 39.62 0.34 -15.64
N ILE A 367 38.34 -0.02 -15.76
CA ILE A 367 37.65 -0.87 -14.78
C ILE A 367 38.15 -2.32 -14.91
N LEU A 368 38.70 -2.85 -13.82
CA LEU A 368 39.12 -4.25 -13.72
C LEU A 368 38.00 -5.09 -13.09
N TYR A 369 37.60 -6.17 -13.75
CA TYR A 369 36.49 -7.00 -13.33
C TYR A 369 36.74 -8.51 -13.50
N MET A 370 35.98 -9.32 -12.76
CA MET A 370 35.93 -10.78 -12.91
C MET A 370 34.79 -11.25 -13.82
N SER A 371 33.65 -10.56 -13.74
CA SER A 371 32.46 -10.77 -14.55
C SER A 371 31.84 -9.41 -14.88
N ALA A 372 31.20 -9.31 -16.04
CA ALA A 372 30.46 -8.13 -16.46
C ALA A 372 29.30 -8.54 -17.37
N ALA A 373 28.30 -7.68 -17.45
CA ALA A 373 27.14 -7.82 -18.34
C ALA A 373 26.65 -6.43 -18.78
N GLU A 374 25.87 -6.40 -19.87
CA GLU A 374 25.21 -5.19 -20.35
C GLU A 374 23.76 -5.52 -20.74
N ASN A 375 22.83 -4.66 -20.33
CA ASN A 375 21.49 -4.57 -20.88
C ASN A 375 21.32 -3.27 -21.64
N ILE A 376 20.68 -3.31 -22.81
CA ILE A 376 20.28 -2.10 -23.56
C ILE A 376 18.79 -2.13 -23.87
N ALA A 377 18.16 -0.97 -23.86
CA ALA A 377 16.77 -0.77 -24.25
C ALA A 377 16.63 0.57 -24.96
N ALA A 378 15.62 0.71 -25.81
CA ALA A 378 15.32 1.98 -26.45
C ALA A 378 13.83 2.11 -26.78
N GLY A 379 13.35 3.35 -26.85
CA GLY A 379 11.95 3.67 -27.18
C GLY A 379 10.97 3.61 -26.00
N TYR A 380 11.45 3.31 -24.79
CA TYR A 380 10.63 3.35 -23.57
C TYR A 380 10.56 4.77 -23.00
N PRO A 381 9.43 5.16 -22.39
CA PRO A 381 9.24 6.52 -21.88
C PRO A 381 10.07 6.83 -20.63
N ASN A 382 10.37 5.83 -19.80
CA ASN A 382 11.12 6.00 -18.54
C ASN A 382 11.71 4.66 -18.05
N ALA A 383 12.46 4.72 -16.95
CA ALA A 383 13.15 3.62 -16.29
C ALA A 383 12.21 2.46 -15.89
N ILE A 384 10.99 2.75 -15.42
CA ILE A 384 10.03 1.70 -15.04
C ILE A 384 9.72 0.82 -16.25
N TYR A 385 9.31 1.42 -17.37
CA TYR A 385 8.95 0.64 -18.56
C TYR A 385 10.15 -0.10 -19.18
N ALA A 386 11.34 0.52 -19.18
CA ALA A 386 12.56 -0.14 -19.66
C ALA A 386 12.93 -1.35 -18.78
N HIS A 387 12.85 -1.20 -17.46
CA HIS A 387 13.13 -2.27 -16.50
C HIS A 387 12.17 -3.45 -16.63
N GLU A 388 10.86 -3.19 -16.70
CA GLU A 388 9.85 -4.23 -16.86
C GLU A 388 10.00 -4.97 -18.19
N ALA A 389 10.43 -4.28 -19.26
CA ALA A 389 10.76 -4.91 -20.53
C ALA A 389 11.99 -5.82 -20.45
N TRP A 390 13.05 -5.41 -19.74
CA TRP A 390 14.21 -6.28 -19.50
C TRP A 390 13.85 -7.52 -18.69
N MET A 391 13.01 -7.37 -17.66
CA MET A 391 12.53 -8.51 -16.88
C MET A 391 11.73 -9.51 -17.73
N ASN A 392 11.05 -9.05 -18.78
CA ASN A 392 10.37 -9.90 -19.75
C ASN A 392 11.28 -10.43 -20.89
N SER A 393 12.59 -10.24 -20.80
CA SER A 393 13.56 -10.74 -21.77
C SER A 393 14.59 -11.66 -21.10
N GLY A 394 14.66 -12.93 -21.53
CA GLY A 394 15.45 -13.97 -20.85
C GLY A 394 16.90 -13.59 -20.55
N SER A 395 17.65 -13.13 -21.57
CA SER A 395 19.06 -12.75 -21.37
C SER A 395 19.24 -11.49 -20.52
N HIS A 396 18.37 -10.50 -20.66
CA HIS A 396 18.46 -9.27 -19.86
C HIS A 396 18.10 -9.52 -18.40
N ARG A 397 17.09 -10.36 -18.17
CA ARG A 397 16.68 -10.84 -16.85
C ARG A 397 17.80 -11.61 -16.15
N GLU A 398 18.51 -12.49 -16.87
CA GLU A 398 19.65 -13.22 -16.32
C GLU A 398 20.75 -12.28 -15.80
N ALA A 399 21.00 -11.16 -16.48
CA ALA A 399 21.95 -10.14 -16.00
C ALA A 399 21.48 -9.49 -14.68
N ILE A 400 20.21 -9.07 -14.60
CA ILE A 400 19.61 -8.45 -13.40
C ILE A 400 19.58 -9.43 -12.22
N LEU A 401 19.39 -10.73 -12.46
CA LEU A 401 19.33 -11.78 -11.43
C LEU A 401 20.68 -12.47 -11.18
N SER A 402 21.77 -11.95 -11.72
CA SER A 402 23.11 -12.53 -11.55
C SER A 402 23.73 -12.25 -10.17
N GLU A 403 24.82 -12.94 -9.84
CA GLU A 403 25.64 -12.66 -8.64
C GLU A 403 26.59 -11.47 -8.82
N ILE A 404 26.40 -10.65 -9.86
CA ILE A 404 27.20 -9.45 -10.09
C ILE A 404 26.96 -8.41 -8.97
N GLU A 405 27.99 -7.64 -8.60
CA GLU A 405 27.94 -6.77 -7.41
C GLU A 405 27.69 -5.29 -7.71
N ARG A 406 28.24 -4.77 -8.81
CA ARG A 406 28.22 -3.34 -9.14
C ARG A 406 27.33 -3.06 -10.32
N PHE A 407 26.73 -1.87 -10.32
CA PHE A 407 25.78 -1.42 -11.32
C PHE A 407 26.05 0.03 -11.70
N GLY A 408 25.99 0.33 -12.99
CA GLY A 408 25.93 1.68 -13.53
C GLY A 408 24.87 1.75 -14.63
N ALA A 409 24.18 2.87 -14.73
CA ALA A 409 23.21 3.09 -15.79
C ALA A 409 23.51 4.39 -16.56
N GLY A 410 23.07 4.43 -17.81
CA GLY A 410 23.18 5.59 -18.68
C GLY A 410 21.94 5.78 -19.54
N ILE A 411 21.59 7.04 -19.78
CA ILE A 411 20.41 7.42 -20.55
C ILE A 411 20.75 8.57 -21.50
N ALA A 412 20.30 8.45 -22.74
CA ALA A 412 20.42 9.48 -23.78
C ALA A 412 19.14 9.56 -24.62
N GLN A 413 18.92 10.68 -25.29
CA GLN A 413 17.78 10.89 -26.19
C GLN A 413 18.28 11.54 -27.47
N ASN A 414 17.84 11.01 -28.61
CA ASN A 414 18.17 11.59 -29.90
C ASN A 414 17.26 12.80 -30.21
N ASN A 415 17.54 13.48 -31.33
CA ASN A 415 16.78 14.66 -31.74
C ASN A 415 15.30 14.39 -32.10
N GLU A 416 14.92 13.12 -32.26
CA GLU A 416 13.53 12.71 -32.55
C GLU A 416 12.74 12.35 -31.28
N GLY A 417 13.36 12.46 -30.11
CA GLY A 417 12.75 12.13 -28.83
C GLY A 417 12.88 10.65 -28.45
N TYR A 418 13.60 9.84 -29.24
CA TYR A 418 13.83 8.42 -28.98
C TYR A 418 14.88 8.26 -27.87
N ILE A 419 14.51 7.58 -26.78
CA ILE A 419 15.33 7.43 -25.58
C ILE A 419 16.05 6.08 -25.61
N TYR A 420 17.33 6.10 -25.24
CA TYR A 420 18.22 4.96 -25.11
C TYR A 420 18.58 4.76 -23.64
N PHE A 421 18.63 3.51 -23.21
CA PHE A 421 18.96 3.10 -21.86
C PHE A 421 20.06 2.03 -21.92
N THR A 422 21.01 2.10 -21.00
CA THR A 422 22.06 1.10 -20.81
C THR A 422 22.20 0.79 -19.32
N GLU A 423 22.19 -0.48 -18.95
CA GLU A 423 22.65 -0.96 -17.63
C GLU A 423 23.95 -1.75 -17.85
N ASN A 424 25.00 -1.36 -17.15
CA ASN A 424 26.24 -2.12 -17.10
C ASN A 424 26.49 -2.65 -15.70
N PHE A 425 26.90 -3.91 -15.64
CA PHE A 425 27.13 -4.64 -14.40
C PHE A 425 28.57 -5.12 -14.37
N TYR A 426 29.20 -5.12 -13.19
CA TYR A 426 30.49 -5.81 -13.01
C TYR A 426 30.76 -6.27 -11.58
N THR A 427 31.58 -7.30 -11.43
CA THR A 427 32.17 -7.68 -10.15
C THR A 427 33.65 -7.29 -10.16
N PRO A 428 34.11 -6.39 -9.27
CA PRO A 428 35.50 -5.94 -9.22
C PRO A 428 36.49 -7.11 -9.08
N ARG A 429 37.67 -6.96 -9.67
CA ARG A 429 38.76 -7.95 -9.60
C ARG A 429 39.62 -7.85 -8.34
#